data_AF-A0A660ZDA4-F1
#
_entry.id   AF-A0A660ZDA4-F1
#
_cell.length_a   1.000
_cell.length_b   1.000
_cell.length_c   1.000
_cell.angle_alpha   90.00
_cell.angle_beta   90.00
_cell.angle_gamma   90.00
#
_symmetry.space_group_name_H-M   'P 1'
#
loop_
_entity.id
_entity.type
_entity.pdbx_description
1 polymer ?
#
loop_
_entity_poly.entity_id
_entity_poly.type
_entity_poly.pdbx_seq_one_letter_code
_entity_poly.pdbx_strand_id
1 'polypeptide(L)' 'KNGGYKGRIGIYEIREITPEIAKMIAMKASAYDIELAAGLKKMKEDGIEKAKAGITTIEEILRVVG' A
#
# COMPACT_ATOMS: atom_id res chain seq x y z
N LYS A 1 29.05 -10.59 0.34
CA LYS A 1 27.90 -9.83 0.90
C LYS A 1 26.88 -10.83 1.42
N ASN A 2 26.86 -11.13 2.72
CA ASN A 2 25.83 -11.97 3.34
C ASN A 2 24.77 -11.06 3.95
N GLY A 3 23.89 -10.50 3.12
CA GLY A 3 23.00 -9.39 3.48
C GLY A 3 21.81 -9.73 4.37
N GLY A 4 21.75 -10.90 5.02
CA GLY A 4 20.61 -11.34 5.85
C GLY A 4 19.31 -11.63 5.09
N TYR A 5 19.13 -11.07 3.90
CA TYR A 5 17.95 -11.22 3.06
C TYR A 5 18.25 -12.02 1.79
N LYS A 6 17.28 -12.81 1.33
CA LYS A 6 17.33 -13.53 0.06
C LYS A 6 16.02 -13.36 -0.70
N GLY A 7 16.12 -12.89 -1.93
CA GLY A 7 14.95 -12.62 -2.78
C GLY A 7 14.37 -11.22 -2.55
N ARG A 8 13.19 -10.98 -3.14
CA ARG A 8 12.43 -9.74 -3.05
C ARG A 8 10.95 -10.07 -2.97
N ILE A 9 10.19 -9.26 -2.22
CA ILE A 9 8.73 -9.32 -2.19
C ILE A 9 8.18 -7.94 -2.53
N GLY A 10 7.02 -7.90 -3.19
CA GLY A 10 6.30 -6.65 -3.40
C GLY A 10 5.42 -6.32 -2.21
N ILE A 11 5.30 -5.04 -1.88
CA ILE A 11 4.23 -4.50 -1.04
C ILE A 11 3.32 -3.66 -1.93
N TYR A 12 2.01 -3.75 -1.72
CA TYR A 12 1.04 -3.25 -2.67
C TYR A 12 -0.02 -2.40 -1.99
N GLU A 13 -0.41 -1.35 -2.70
CA GLU A 13 -1.61 -0.57 -2.42
C GLU A 13 -2.50 -0.65 -3.65
N ILE A 14 -3.65 -1.30 -3.51
CA ILE A 14 -4.57 -1.54 -4.62
C ILE A 14 -5.93 -0.98 -4.23
N ARG A 15 -6.50 -0.19 -5.14
CA ARG A 15 -7.86 0.35 -5.04
C ARG A 15 -8.67 -0.13 -6.23
N GLU A 16 -9.87 -0.61 -5.96
CA GLU A 16 -10.82 -0.91 -7.01
C GLU A 16 -11.50 0.38 -7.46
N ILE A 17 -11.60 0.59 -8.78
CA ILE A 17 -12.40 1.70 -9.32
C ILE A 17 -13.85 1.26 -9.29
N THR A 18 -14.51 1.51 -8.16
CA THR A 18 -15.95 1.30 -8.03
C THR A 18 -16.73 2.33 -8.85
N PRO A 19 -18.03 2.11 -9.12
CA PRO A 19 -18.87 3.11 -9.81
C PRO A 19 -18.88 4.48 -9.12
N GLU A 20 -18.79 4.50 -7.79
CA GLU A 20 -18.68 5.73 -7.00
C GLU A 20 -17.36 6.46 -7.27
N ILE A 21 -16.23 5.74 -7.22
CA ILE A 21 -14.91 6.30 -7.52
C ILE A 21 -14.84 6.80 -8.97
N ALA A 22 -15.39 6.05 -9.93
CA ALA A 22 -15.45 6.47 -11.32
C ALA A 22 -16.23 7.79 -11.49
N LYS A 23 -17.36 7.93 -10.78
CA LYS A 23 -18.15 9.17 -10.76
C LYS A 23 -17.36 10.33 -10.15
N MET A 24 -16.67 10.10 -9.03
CA MET A 24 -15.83 11.12 -8.38
C MET A 24 -14.69 11.59 -9.29
N ILE A 25 -14.03 10.67 -9.99
CA ILE A 25 -13.01 11.00 -11.00
C ILE A 25 -13.62 11.86 -12.12
N ALA A 26 -14.79 11.47 -12.65
CA ALA A 26 -15.47 12.23 -13.70
C ALA A 26 -15.84 13.66 -13.26
N MET A 27 -16.16 13.84 -11.97
CA MET A 27 -16.45 15.13 -11.35
C MET A 27 -15.19 15.92 -10.95
N LYS A 28 -13.99 15.40 -11.22
CA LYS A 28 -12.71 15.99 -10.79
C LYS A 28 -12.64 16.24 -9.27
N ALA A 29 -13.20 15.31 -8.49
CA ALA A 29 -13.04 15.33 -7.04
C ALA A 29 -11.54 15.34 -6.67
N SER A 30 -11.23 15.85 -5.48
CA SER A 30 -9.84 15.88 -5.04
C SER A 30 -9.32 14.46 -4.83
N ALA A 31 -7.99 14.28 -4.98
CA ALA A 31 -7.37 13.00 -4.70
C ALA A 31 -7.62 12.54 -3.25
N TYR A 32 -7.70 13.49 -2.32
CA TYR A 32 -8.01 13.22 -0.91
C TYR A 32 -9.42 12.64 -0.73
N ASP A 33 -10.42 13.24 -1.39
CA ASP A 33 -11.80 12.75 -1.31
C ASP A 33 -11.94 11.36 -1.94
N ILE A 34 -11.25 11.13 -3.07
CA ILE A 34 -11.20 9.83 -3.73
C ILE A 34 -10.51 8.79 -2.82
N GLU A 35 -9.41 9.16 -2.16
CA GLU A 35 -8.69 8.27 -1.23
C GLU A 35 -9.57 7.87 -0.04
N LEU A 36 -10.32 8.82 0.52
CA LEU A 36 -11.23 8.57 1.64
C LEU A 36 -12.37 7.61 1.23
N ALA A 37 -12.90 7.77 0.02
CA ALA A 37 -13.99 6.93 -0.49
C ALA A 37 -13.53 5.53 -0.93
N ALA A 38 -12.29 5.38 -1.44
CA ALA A 38 -11.81 4.12 -2.01
C ALA A 38 -11.44 3.06 -0.95
N GLY A 39 -11.52 3.40 0.34
CA GLY A 39 -11.18 2.51 1.45
C GLY A 39 -9.67 2.37 1.65
N LEU A 40 -9.25 1.96 2.85
CA LEU A 40 -7.88 2.10 3.34
C LEU A 40 -7.24 0.73 3.57
N LYS A 41 -6.38 0.35 2.63
CA LYS A 41 -5.26 -0.56 2.89
C LYS A 41 -4.05 0.02 2.21
N LYS A 42 -3.25 0.75 2.98
CA LYS A 42 -2.06 1.45 2.49
C LYS A 42 -0.93 0.47 2.28
N MET A 43 0.02 0.84 1.43
CA MET A 43 1.24 0.05 1.21
C MET A 43 1.98 -0.25 2.52
N LYS A 44 1.94 0.70 3.47
CA LYS A 44 2.48 0.56 4.83
C LYS A 44 1.82 -0.58 5.61
N GLU A 45 0.49 -0.70 5.51
CA GLU A 45 -0.28 -1.69 6.26
C GLU A 45 -0.03 -3.10 5.71
N ASP A 46 0.00 -3.26 4.38
CA ASP A 46 0.41 -4.49 3.72
C ASP A 46 1.84 -4.90 4.09
N GLY A 47 2.77 -3.93 4.14
CA GLY A 47 4.11 -4.15 4.64
C GLY A 47 4.12 -4.67 6.07
N ILE A 48 3.43 -3.98 6.99
CA ILE A 48 3.37 -4.35 8.41
C ILE A 48 2.80 -5.77 8.59
N GLU A 49 1.77 -6.14 7.84
CA GLU A 49 1.24 -7.51 7.86
C GLU A 49 2.28 -8.55 7.43
N LYS A 50 3.04 -8.27 6.38
CA LYS A 50 4.12 -9.16 5.91
C LYS A 50 5.29 -9.27 6.90
N ALA A 51 5.60 -8.19 7.62
CA ALA A 51 6.56 -8.24 8.72
C ALA A 51 6.03 -9.07 9.90
N LYS A 52 4.77 -8.90 10.28
CA LYS A 52 4.12 -9.75 11.31
C LYS A 52 4.11 -11.22 10.91
N ALA A 53 3.99 -11.52 9.62
CA ALA A 53 4.09 -12.88 9.08
C ALA A 53 5.52 -13.41 8.93
N GLY A 54 6.55 -12.62 9.29
CA GLY A 54 7.96 -13.03 9.23
C GLY A 54 8.58 -13.04 7.82
N ILE A 55 7.93 -12.43 6.83
CA ILE A 55 8.38 -12.43 5.43
C ILE A 55 9.40 -11.31 5.16
N THR A 56 9.29 -10.19 5.88
CA THR A 56 10.21 -9.06 5.83
C THR A 56 10.41 -8.45 7.23
N THR A 57 11.21 -7.40 7.36
CA THR A 57 11.44 -6.69 8.62
C THR A 57 10.77 -5.32 8.63
N ILE A 58 10.55 -4.77 9.84
CA ILE A 58 10.02 -3.42 10.02
C ILE A 58 10.99 -2.38 9.46
N GLU A 59 12.29 -2.62 9.61
CA GLU A 59 13.35 -1.79 9.05
C GLU A 59 13.26 -1.69 7.52
N GLU A 60 13.02 -2.81 6.83
CA GLU A 60 12.83 -2.79 5.38
C GLU A 60 11.57 -2.02 4.97
N ILE A 61 10.48 -2.12 5.74
CA ILE A 61 9.24 -1.38 5.45
C ILE A 61 9.47 0.12 5.62
N LEU A 62 10.11 0.54 6.71
CA LEU A 62 10.42 1.95 6.96
C LEU A 62 11.37 2.52 5.90
N ARG A 63 12.30 1.70 5.37
CA ARG A 63 13.21 2.12 4.28
C ARG A 63 12.47 2.41 2.97
N VAL A 64 11.37 1.72 2.68
CA VAL A 64 10.68 1.81 1.37
C VAL A 64 9.37 2.60 1.39
N VAL A 65 8.72 2.74 2.55
CA VAL A 65 7.47 3.50 2.71
C VAL A 65 7.64 4.80 3.49
N GLY A 66 8.80 5.00 4.14
CA GLY A 66 9.14 6.21 4.89
C GLY A 66 9.48 7.40 4.02
#